data_AF-A0A2I2Z408-F1
#
_entry.id   AF-A0A2I2Z408-F1
#
_cell.length_a   1.000
_cell.length_b   1.000
_cell.length_c   1.000
_cell.angle_alpha   90.00
_cell.angle_beta   90.00
_cell.angle_gamma   90.00
#
_symmetry.space_group_name_H-M   'P 1'
#
loop_
_entity.id
_entity.type
_entity.pdbx_description
1 polymer ?
#
loop_
_entity_poly.entity_id
_entity_poly.type
_entity_poly.pdbx_seq_one_letter_code
_entity_poly.pdbx_strand_id
1 'polypeptide(L)'
;MIIYRDLISHDEMFSDIYKIWEIMDGLYLEVEGKMVSRIEGNIDDSLIGGEGIESTVITGVDIVMNHHLQETSFTKETYKKYIKDYMKSIKAKLEEQRPETVKPFMTEAAKQIKDILANFKNYQFFNCENMNPDGMVALLDYREDGVTPYMIFFKDDLEMENVNKFGNYFDLSPVIVTGFCLSSTQHQDLRQMGLMSS
;
A
#
# COMPACT_ATOMS: atom_id res chain seq x y z
N MET A 1 9.31 6.57 -4.68
CA MET A 1 8.41 6.38 -3.55
C MET A 1 7.28 5.51 -4.06
N ILE A 2 7.10 4.35 -3.44
CA ILE A 2 6.02 3.43 -3.74
C ILE A 2 5.03 3.51 -2.59
N ILE A 3 3.77 3.75 -2.93
CA ILE A 3 2.66 3.71 -1.97
C ILE A 3 1.95 2.36 -2.14
N TYR A 4 1.70 1.69 -1.03
CA TYR A 4 0.92 0.46 -0.98
C TYR A 4 -0.49 0.81 -0.53
N ARG A 5 -1.46 0.61 -1.44
CA ARG A 5 -2.87 0.88 -1.22
C ARG A 5 -3.66 -0.40 -1.06
N ASP A 6 -4.65 -0.39 -0.19
CA ASP A 6 -5.63 -1.47 -0.08
C ASP A 6 -6.42 -1.60 -1.40
N LEU A 7 -6.50 -2.79 -1.97
CA LEU A 7 -7.15 -3.05 -3.27
C LEU A 7 -8.66 -2.80 -3.22
N ILE A 8 -9.28 -2.89 -2.03
CA ILE A 8 -10.73 -2.70 -1.86
C ILE A 8 -11.08 -1.23 -1.61
N SER A 9 -10.44 -0.58 -0.65
CA SER A 9 -10.72 0.82 -0.29
C SER A 9 -9.96 1.85 -1.14
N HIS A 10 -8.86 1.44 -1.78
CA HIS A 10 -7.90 2.30 -2.49
C HIS A 10 -7.16 3.30 -1.58
N ASP A 11 -7.28 3.11 -0.27
CA ASP A 11 -6.59 3.94 0.72
C ASP A 11 -5.16 3.49 0.94
N GLU A 12 -4.31 4.45 1.28
CA GLU A 12 -2.92 4.21 1.60
C GLU A 12 -2.79 3.45 2.93
N MET A 13 -2.03 2.35 2.92
CA MET A 13 -1.74 1.54 4.11
C MET A 13 -0.33 1.83 4.64
N PHE A 14 0.65 1.89 3.73
CA PHE A 14 2.04 2.22 4.02
C PHE A 14 2.81 2.58 2.74
N SER A 15 4.09 2.91 2.86
CA SER A 15 4.98 3.20 1.73
C SER A 15 6.31 2.45 1.84
N ASP A 16 7.12 2.48 0.78
CA ASP A 16 8.46 1.87 0.71
C ASP A 16 9.53 2.57 1.56
N ILE A 17 9.16 3.52 2.42
CA ILE A 17 10.09 4.16 3.37
C ILE A 17 10.47 3.25 4.53
N TYR A 18 9.66 2.24 4.82
CA TYR A 18 9.91 1.26 5.88
C TYR A 18 10.66 0.05 5.34
N LYS A 19 11.17 -0.78 6.25
CA LYS A 19 11.67 -2.09 5.88
C LYS A 19 10.48 -3.03 5.70
N ILE A 20 10.41 -3.66 4.54
CA ILE A 20 9.32 -4.56 4.15
C ILE A 20 9.93 -5.93 3.83
N TRP A 21 9.38 -6.99 4.42
CA TRP A 21 9.74 -8.37 4.09
C TRP A 21 8.53 -9.14 3.61
N GLU A 22 8.74 -10.00 2.62
CA GLU A 22 7.78 -11.03 2.26
C GLU A 22 7.93 -12.20 3.23
N ILE A 23 6.85 -12.54 3.93
CA ILE A 23 6.82 -13.67 4.87
C ILE A 23 5.74 -14.67 4.46
N MET A 24 5.84 -15.88 5.02
CA MET A 24 4.87 -16.96 4.80
C MET A 24 4.66 -17.28 3.31
N ASP A 25 5.75 -17.62 2.63
CA ASP A 25 5.79 -17.97 1.20
C ASP A 25 5.29 -16.85 0.26
N GLY A 26 5.36 -15.59 0.72
CA GLY A 26 5.01 -14.41 -0.07
C GLY A 26 3.56 -13.96 0.09
N LEU A 27 2.77 -14.58 0.95
CA LEU A 27 1.38 -14.19 1.18
C LEU A 27 1.26 -12.86 1.95
N TYR A 28 2.21 -12.57 2.83
CA TYR A 28 2.21 -11.40 3.69
C TYR A 28 3.39 -10.48 3.41
N LEU A 29 3.12 -9.19 3.55
CA LEU A 29 4.13 -8.16 3.74
C LEU A 29 4.18 -7.82 5.22
N GLU A 30 5.38 -7.92 5.78
CA GLU A 30 5.70 -7.50 7.13
C GLU A 30 6.45 -6.18 7.08
N VAL A 31 5.94 -5.16 7.77
CA VAL A 31 6.45 -3.79 7.73
C VAL A 31 6.93 -3.40 9.12
N GLU A 32 8.23 -3.21 9.30
CA GLU A 32 8.80 -2.79 10.59
C GLU A 32 8.65 -1.29 10.78
N GLY A 33 8.01 -0.91 11.88
CA GLY A 33 7.85 0.46 12.32
C GLY A 33 8.74 0.77 13.52
N LYS A 34 8.51 1.94 14.12
CA LYS A 34 9.15 2.40 15.34
C LYS A 34 8.15 3.15 16.22
N MET A 35 8.34 3.05 17.52
CA MET A 35 7.63 3.93 18.46
C MET A 35 8.18 5.36 18.35
N VAL A 36 7.30 6.32 18.12
CA VAL A 36 7.63 7.75 18.01
C VAL A 36 6.70 8.58 18.87
N SER A 37 7.21 9.70 19.38
CA SER A 37 6.42 10.70 20.10
C SER A 37 6.39 12.01 19.30
N ARG A 38 5.21 12.60 19.13
CA ARG A 38 4.98 13.88 18.45
C ARG A 38 4.26 14.83 19.39
N ILE A 39 4.52 16.12 19.25
CA ILE A 39 3.80 17.16 19.98
C ILE A 39 2.68 17.65 19.07
N GLU A 40 1.42 17.40 19.46
CA GLU A 40 0.27 18.04 18.84
C GLU A 40 0.11 19.48 19.34
N GLY A 41 -0.22 20.40 18.43
CA GLY A 41 -0.49 21.81 18.77
C GLY A 41 0.67 22.79 18.55
N ASN A 42 1.68 22.45 17.74
CA ASN A 42 2.75 23.40 17.39
C ASN A 42 2.24 24.44 16.37
N ILE A 43 1.36 25.35 16.82
CA ILE A 43 1.07 26.60 16.12
C ILE A 43 2.29 27.50 16.36
N ASP A 44 2.85 28.05 15.29
CA ASP A 44 3.95 29.01 15.33
C ASP A 44 3.70 30.07 16.41
N ASP A 45 4.52 30.05 17.46
CA ASP A 45 4.41 30.85 18.70
C ASP A 45 4.41 32.38 18.42
N SER A 46 4.66 32.77 17.17
CA SER A 46 4.59 34.16 16.70
C SER A 46 3.16 34.69 16.45
N LEU A 47 2.11 33.84 16.48
CA LEU A 47 0.75 34.25 16.11
C LEU A 47 -0.28 34.41 17.25
N ILE A 48 -0.01 33.95 18.48
CA ILE A 48 -0.98 34.06 19.59
C ILE A 48 -0.32 34.66 20.83
N GLY A 49 -0.46 35.98 20.97
CA GLY A 49 -0.23 36.64 22.25
C GLY A 49 -1.33 36.26 23.24
N GLY A 50 -1.07 35.29 24.11
CA GLY A 50 -1.92 35.02 25.27
C GLY A 50 -2.05 33.55 25.64
N GLU A 51 -1.45 33.20 26.78
CA GLU A 51 -1.79 32.10 27.69
C GLU A 51 -1.80 30.66 27.15
N GLY A 52 -0.68 29.95 27.38
CA GLY A 52 -0.65 28.55 27.82
C GLY A 52 -1.39 27.54 26.96
N ILE A 53 -0.86 27.23 25.77
CA ILE A 53 -1.27 26.04 25.03
C ILE A 53 -0.62 24.81 25.69
N GLU A 54 -1.41 23.96 26.33
CA GLU A 54 -0.96 22.64 26.80
C GLU A 54 -0.60 21.78 25.58
N SER A 55 0.69 21.72 25.28
CA SER A 55 1.23 20.84 24.26
C SER A 55 0.97 19.37 24.64
N THR A 56 0.19 18.65 23.84
CA THR A 56 -0.10 17.22 24.10
C THR A 56 0.93 16.37 23.36
N VAL A 57 1.66 15.51 24.09
CA VAL A 57 2.58 14.53 23.48
C VAL A 57 1.82 13.26 23.14
N ILE A 58 1.72 12.95 21.85
CA ILE A 58 1.14 11.70 21.35
C ILE A 58 2.26 10.73 21.01
N THR A 59 2.18 9.52 21.56
CA THR A 59 3.13 8.44 21.25
C THR A 59 2.40 7.31 20.54
N GLY A 60 3.00 6.80 19.46
CA GLY A 60 2.43 5.72 18.66
C GLY A 60 3.44 5.11 17.71
N VAL A 61 3.01 4.08 16.97
CA VAL A 61 3.81 3.49 15.89
C VAL A 61 3.85 4.48 14.71
N ASP A 62 5.03 4.76 14.20
CA ASP A 62 5.23 5.71 13.10
C ASP A 62 4.40 5.37 11.85
N ILE A 63 4.28 4.10 11.48
CA ILE A 63 3.42 3.63 10.38
C ILE A 63 1.97 4.10 10.60
N VAL A 64 1.41 3.82 11.78
CA VAL A 64 0.04 4.19 12.14
C VAL A 64 -0.15 5.71 12.09
N MET A 65 0.80 6.46 12.65
CA MET A 65 0.72 7.93 12.72
C MET A 65 0.94 8.61 11.36
N ASN A 66 1.75 8.03 10.47
CA ASN A 66 2.06 8.59 9.16
C ASN A 66 0.97 8.33 8.14
N HIS A 67 0.32 7.16 8.22
CA HIS A 67 -0.71 6.72 7.27
C HIS A 67 -2.12 6.83 7.85
N HIS A 68 -2.27 7.52 8.99
CA HIS A 68 -3.54 7.78 9.65
C HIS A 68 -4.39 6.51 9.86
N LEU A 69 -3.72 5.39 10.17
CA LEU A 69 -4.42 4.12 10.39
C LEU A 69 -5.26 4.18 11.66
N GLN A 70 -6.46 3.64 11.59
CA GLN A 70 -7.46 3.74 12.66
C GLN A 70 -7.49 2.45 13.46
N GLU A 71 -7.13 2.52 14.75
CA GLU A 71 -7.23 1.37 15.64
C GLU A 71 -8.70 0.92 15.77
N THR A 72 -8.93 -0.37 15.66
CA THR A 72 -10.23 -1.00 15.83
C THR A 72 -10.12 -2.22 16.74
N SER A 73 -11.26 -2.70 17.24
CA SER A 73 -11.30 -3.85 18.13
C SER A 73 -12.29 -4.89 17.62
N PHE A 74 -11.88 -6.15 17.74
CA PHE A 74 -12.70 -7.29 17.39
C PHE A 74 -12.84 -8.23 18.59
N THR A 75 -13.99 -8.91 18.69
CA THR A 75 -14.04 -10.19 19.37
C THR A 75 -13.63 -11.27 18.37
N LYS A 76 -13.21 -12.44 18.86
CA LYS A 76 -12.85 -13.57 18.00
C LYS A 76 -14.02 -13.98 17.08
N GLU A 77 -15.27 -13.75 17.49
CA GLU A 77 -16.46 -14.02 16.70
C GLU A 77 -16.70 -12.97 15.61
N THR A 78 -16.58 -11.68 15.95
CA THR A 78 -16.75 -10.60 14.96
C THR A 78 -15.62 -10.63 13.93
N TYR A 79 -14.39 -10.95 14.34
CA TYR A 79 -13.26 -11.12 13.41
C TYR A 79 -13.49 -12.28 12.43
N LYS A 80 -13.99 -13.43 12.90
CA LYS A 80 -14.34 -14.55 12.02
C LYS A 80 -15.38 -14.17 10.97
N LYS A 81 -16.35 -13.33 11.35
CA LYS A 81 -17.35 -12.82 10.42
C LYS A 81 -16.71 -11.86 9.40
N TYR A 82 -15.99 -10.85 9.90
CA TYR A 82 -15.26 -9.89 9.07
C TYR A 82 -14.37 -10.59 8.05
N ILE A 83 -13.46 -11.46 8.49
CA ILE A 83 -12.48 -12.09 7.60
C ILE A 83 -13.16 -12.98 6.56
N LYS A 84 -14.30 -13.61 6.89
CA LYS A 84 -15.06 -14.40 5.93
C LYS A 84 -15.68 -13.53 4.83
N ASP A 85 -16.18 -12.34 5.18
CA ASP A 85 -16.78 -11.43 4.23
C ASP A 85 -15.70 -10.71 3.40
N TYR A 86 -14.62 -10.24 4.04
CA TYR A 86 -13.42 -9.72 3.38
C TYR A 86 -12.82 -10.71 2.36
N MET A 87 -12.67 -11.99 2.73
CA MET A 87 -12.18 -13.02 1.81
C MET A 87 -13.05 -13.22 0.56
N LYS A 88 -14.35 -12.89 0.62
CA LYS A 88 -15.21 -12.90 -0.59
C LYS A 88 -14.96 -11.67 -1.44
N SER A 89 -14.82 -10.50 -0.83
CA SER A 89 -14.57 -9.23 -1.51
C SER A 89 -13.25 -9.27 -2.28
N ILE A 90 -12.16 -9.69 -1.62
CA ILE A 90 -10.86 -9.83 -2.27
C ILE A 90 -10.87 -10.90 -3.35
N LYS A 91 -11.58 -12.02 -3.14
CA LYS A 91 -11.71 -13.06 -4.16
C LYS A 91 -12.35 -12.50 -5.42
N ALA A 92 -13.42 -11.72 -5.31
CA ALA A 92 -14.09 -11.10 -6.46
C ALA A 92 -13.13 -10.15 -7.20
N LYS A 93 -12.37 -9.33 -6.47
CA LYS A 93 -11.37 -8.43 -7.06
C LYS A 93 -10.23 -9.18 -7.76
N LEU A 94 -9.70 -10.24 -7.15
CA LEU A 94 -8.68 -11.08 -7.75
C LEU A 94 -9.22 -11.82 -8.99
N GLU A 95 -10.47 -12.29 -8.99
CA GLU A 95 -11.09 -12.91 -10.17
C GLU A 95 -11.20 -11.93 -11.36
N GLU A 96 -11.39 -10.64 -11.09
CA GLU A 96 -11.46 -9.59 -12.11
C GLU A 96 -10.08 -9.19 -12.66
N GLN A 97 -9.07 -9.05 -11.79
CA GLN A 97 -7.78 -8.49 -12.16
C GLN A 97 -6.69 -9.53 -12.41
N ARG A 98 -6.67 -10.59 -11.60
CA ARG A 98 -5.58 -11.58 -11.48
C ARG A 98 -6.15 -13.00 -11.22
N PRO A 99 -6.99 -13.55 -12.12
CA PRO A 99 -7.73 -14.79 -11.87
C PRO A 99 -6.84 -16.01 -11.58
N GLU A 100 -5.60 -16.00 -12.06
CA GLU A 100 -4.59 -17.03 -11.82
C GLU A 100 -4.12 -17.10 -10.37
N THR A 101 -4.17 -16.00 -9.61
CA THR A 101 -3.70 -15.94 -8.21
C THR A 101 -4.79 -16.32 -7.20
N VAL A 102 -6.05 -16.41 -7.63
CA VAL A 102 -7.20 -16.66 -6.73
C VAL A 102 -7.07 -17.98 -5.97
N LYS A 103 -6.76 -19.08 -6.67
CA LYS A 103 -6.67 -20.41 -6.03
C LYS A 103 -5.54 -20.53 -5.01
N PRO A 104 -4.29 -20.13 -5.30
CA PRO A 104 -3.23 -20.17 -4.31
C PRO A 104 -3.55 -19.25 -3.12
N PHE A 105 -3.98 -18.01 -3.39
CA PHE A 105 -4.34 -17.05 -2.33
C PHE A 105 -5.40 -17.61 -1.37
N MET A 106 -6.53 -18.13 -1.88
CA MET A 106 -7.61 -18.65 -1.03
C MET A 106 -7.17 -19.86 -0.19
N THR A 107 -6.25 -20.66 -0.70
CA THR A 107 -5.74 -21.86 0.00
C THR A 107 -4.80 -21.45 1.14
N GLU A 108 -3.87 -20.53 0.87
CA GLU A 108 -2.89 -20.07 1.84
C GLU A 108 -3.55 -19.16 2.89
N ALA A 109 -4.43 -18.25 2.49
CA ALA A 109 -5.18 -17.40 3.41
C ALA A 109 -5.99 -18.24 4.42
N ALA A 110 -6.59 -19.36 4.00
CA ALA A 110 -7.33 -20.24 4.91
C ALA A 110 -6.45 -20.88 6.01
N LYS A 111 -5.15 -21.11 5.74
CA LYS A 111 -4.18 -21.55 6.75
C LYS A 111 -3.90 -20.40 7.72
N GLN A 112 -3.61 -19.22 7.19
CA GLN A 112 -3.21 -18.08 8.02
C GLN A 112 -4.31 -17.52 8.89
N ILE A 113 -5.55 -17.51 8.42
CA ILE A 113 -6.69 -17.09 9.24
C ILE A 113 -6.79 -17.96 10.50
N LYS A 114 -6.42 -19.25 10.43
CA LYS A 114 -6.36 -20.12 11.62
C LYS A 114 -5.26 -19.69 12.58
N ASP A 115 -4.08 -19.34 12.06
CA ASP A 115 -2.94 -18.90 12.86
C ASP A 115 -3.20 -17.53 13.52
N ILE A 116 -3.81 -16.59 12.80
CA ILE A 116 -4.29 -15.32 13.36
C ILE A 116 -5.32 -15.57 14.47
N LEU A 117 -6.29 -16.44 14.23
CA LEU A 117 -7.29 -16.79 15.25
C LEU A 117 -6.68 -17.49 16.46
N ALA A 118 -5.60 -18.25 16.30
CA ALA A 118 -4.88 -18.88 17.41
C ALA A 118 -4.18 -17.83 18.28
N ASN A 119 -3.56 -16.83 17.65
CA ASN A 119 -2.80 -15.76 18.32
C ASN A 119 -3.58 -14.44 18.46
N PHE A 120 -4.91 -14.49 18.35
CA PHE A 120 -5.80 -13.32 18.23
C PHE A 120 -5.59 -12.23 19.30
N LYS A 121 -5.16 -12.62 20.51
CA LYS A 121 -4.96 -11.69 21.63
C LYS A 121 -3.67 -10.88 21.54
N ASN A 122 -2.72 -11.30 20.71
CA ASN A 122 -1.44 -10.62 20.56
C ASN A 122 -1.57 -9.44 19.59
N TYR A 123 -2.46 -9.58 18.61
CA TYR A 123 -2.63 -8.59 17.57
C TYR A 123 -3.48 -7.40 18.01
N GLN A 124 -3.03 -6.20 17.65
CA GLN A 124 -3.85 -5.01 17.55
C GLN A 124 -4.31 -4.85 16.09
N PHE A 125 -5.54 -4.37 15.90
CA PHE A 125 -6.19 -4.33 14.58
C PHE A 125 -6.31 -2.87 14.11
N PHE A 126 -5.93 -2.62 12.85
CA PHE A 126 -5.94 -1.28 12.28
C PHE A 126 -6.64 -1.27 10.92
N ASN A 127 -7.56 -0.33 10.73
CA ASN A 127 -8.17 -0.03 9.44
C ASN A 127 -7.40 1.09 8.72
N CYS A 128 -7.63 1.24 7.43
CA CYS A 128 -7.29 2.46 6.70
C CYS A 128 -8.03 3.69 7.26
N GLU A 129 -7.60 4.89 6.86
CA GLU A 129 -8.15 6.17 7.31
C GLU A 129 -9.68 6.27 7.13
N ASN A 130 -10.23 5.82 5.99
CA ASN A 130 -11.67 5.91 5.73
C ASN A 130 -12.49 4.84 6.48
N MET A 131 -11.85 3.93 7.22
CA MET A 131 -12.51 2.87 7.98
C MET A 131 -13.49 2.03 7.14
N ASN A 132 -13.15 1.74 5.88
CA ASN A 132 -14.00 0.95 5.00
C ASN A 132 -14.25 -0.45 5.64
N PRO A 133 -15.51 -0.84 5.92
CA PRO A 133 -15.80 -2.10 6.60
C PRO A 133 -15.45 -3.35 5.77
N ASP A 134 -15.31 -3.19 4.44
CA ASP A 134 -14.92 -4.24 3.51
C ASP A 134 -13.42 -4.24 3.21
N GLY A 135 -12.68 -3.22 3.67
CA GLY A 135 -11.26 -3.06 3.42
C GLY A 135 -10.37 -3.94 4.32
N MET A 136 -9.06 -3.90 4.06
CA MET A 136 -8.07 -4.61 4.84
C MET A 136 -8.01 -4.12 6.30
N VAL A 137 -7.93 -5.08 7.21
CA VAL A 137 -7.50 -4.88 8.60
C VAL A 137 -6.05 -5.32 8.72
N ALA A 138 -5.15 -4.37 8.94
CA ALA A 138 -3.75 -4.63 9.23
C ALA A 138 -3.59 -5.13 10.67
N LEU A 139 -2.62 -6.02 10.89
CA LEU A 139 -2.33 -6.60 12.20
C LEU A 139 -1.02 -6.03 12.72
N LEU A 140 -1.05 -5.38 13.88
CA LEU A 140 0.14 -4.92 14.58
C LEU A 140 0.51 -5.90 15.69
N ASP A 141 1.78 -6.25 15.77
CA ASP A 141 2.38 -7.02 16.86
C ASP A 141 3.81 -6.49 17.15
N TYR A 142 4.44 -7.01 18.19
CA TYR A 142 5.78 -6.64 18.61
C TYR A 142 6.74 -7.81 18.48
N ARG A 143 8.00 -7.52 18.11
CA ARG A 143 9.05 -8.55 18.07
C ARG A 143 9.27 -9.17 19.45
N GLU A 144 10.10 -10.21 19.51
CA GLU A 144 10.49 -10.86 20.78
C GLU A 144 11.15 -9.88 21.78
N ASP A 145 11.68 -8.75 21.30
CA ASP A 145 12.21 -7.68 22.14
C ASP A 145 11.12 -6.87 22.89
N GLY A 146 9.85 -7.03 22.50
CA GLY A 146 8.69 -6.34 23.08
C GLY A 146 8.62 -4.83 22.79
N VAL A 147 9.50 -4.28 21.94
CA VAL A 147 9.62 -2.83 21.70
C VAL A 147 9.60 -2.46 20.23
N THR A 148 9.97 -3.36 19.33
CA THR A 148 9.97 -3.11 17.89
C THR A 148 8.62 -3.51 17.30
N PRO A 149 7.77 -2.54 16.89
CA PRO A 149 6.48 -2.83 16.28
C PRO A 149 6.65 -3.29 14.84
N TYR A 150 5.82 -4.23 14.40
CA TYR A 150 5.71 -4.60 13.00
C TYR A 150 4.24 -4.83 12.62
N MET A 151 3.89 -4.44 11.40
CA MET A 151 2.54 -4.61 10.86
C MET A 151 2.51 -5.64 9.74
N ILE A 152 1.48 -6.47 9.71
CA ILE A 152 1.27 -7.51 8.71
C ILE A 152 0.12 -7.09 7.78
N PHE A 153 0.37 -7.18 6.48
CA PHE A 153 -0.59 -6.88 5.41
C PHE A 153 -0.64 -8.01 4.39
N PHE A 154 -1.81 -8.30 3.80
CA PHE A 154 -1.93 -9.29 2.73
C PHE A 154 -1.34 -8.75 1.44
N LYS A 155 -0.30 -9.41 0.89
CA LYS A 155 0.42 -8.94 -0.31
C LYS A 155 -0.49 -8.84 -1.52
N ASP A 156 -1.31 -9.87 -1.76
CA ASP A 156 -2.19 -9.92 -2.93
C ASP A 156 -3.31 -8.89 -2.89
N ASP A 157 -3.57 -8.27 -1.74
CA ASP A 157 -4.58 -7.23 -1.57
C ASP A 157 -3.99 -5.81 -1.60
N LEU A 158 -2.73 -5.66 -2.02
CA LEU A 158 -2.11 -4.35 -2.15
C LEU A 158 -1.85 -3.97 -3.61
N GLU A 159 -2.27 -2.76 -3.97
CA GLU A 159 -1.89 -2.09 -5.21
C GLU A 159 -0.66 -1.21 -4.96
N MET A 160 0.35 -1.35 -5.83
CA MET A 160 1.59 -0.57 -5.75
C MET A 160 1.51 0.64 -6.68
N GLU A 161 1.52 1.86 -6.12
CA GLU A 161 1.54 3.11 -6.87
C GLU A 161 2.95 3.73 -6.86
N ASN A 162 3.55 3.93 -8.04
CA ASN A 162 4.84 4.59 -8.18
C ASN A 162 4.67 6.11 -8.26
N VAL A 163 4.96 6.82 -7.16
CA VAL A 163 4.91 8.29 -7.11
C VAL A 163 6.28 8.86 -7.46
N ASN A 164 6.63 8.84 -8.74
CA ASN A 164 7.76 9.60 -9.27
C ASN A 164 7.24 10.95 -9.80
N LYS A 165 7.47 12.05 -9.07
CA LYS A 165 7.06 13.42 -9.45
C LYS A 165 7.78 14.00 -10.70
N PHE A 166 8.41 13.16 -11.52
CA PHE A 166 8.99 13.53 -12.81
C PHE A 166 8.58 12.50 -13.86
N GLY A 167 7.42 12.69 -14.50
CA GLY A 167 7.08 11.89 -15.68
C GLY A 167 5.62 11.46 -15.88
N ASN A 168 4.62 12.19 -15.39
CA ASN A 168 3.25 12.00 -15.89
C ASN A 168 3.12 12.66 -17.28
N TYR A 169 3.68 12.02 -18.31
CA TYR A 169 3.43 12.34 -19.72
C TYR A 169 3.15 11.09 -20.59
N PHE A 170 3.05 9.90 -20.01
CA PHE A 170 2.82 8.66 -20.78
C PHE A 170 1.72 7.77 -20.21
N ASP A 171 0.68 8.35 -19.62
CA ASP A 171 -0.58 7.63 -19.45
C ASP A 171 -1.72 8.36 -20.17
N LEU A 172 -1.60 8.35 -21.51
CA LEU A 172 -2.76 8.41 -22.36
C LEU A 172 -3.06 6.98 -22.79
N SER A 173 -4.29 6.57 -22.51
CA SER A 173 -4.93 5.29 -22.79
C SER A 173 -4.58 4.70 -24.17
N PRO A 174 -4.69 3.37 -24.37
CA PRO A 174 -4.44 2.75 -25.67
C PRO A 174 -5.56 3.14 -26.65
N VAL A 175 -5.38 4.24 -27.38
CA VAL A 175 -6.14 4.47 -28.61
C VAL A 175 -5.58 3.50 -29.64
N ILE A 176 -6.37 2.45 -29.89
CA ILE A 176 -6.22 1.52 -31.00
C ILE A 176 -6.11 2.35 -32.30
N VAL A 177 -4.88 2.53 -32.80
CA VAL A 177 -4.66 2.98 -34.19
C VAL A 177 -4.64 1.73 -35.05
N THR A 178 -5.83 1.19 -35.33
CA THR A 178 -6.04 0.30 -36.46
C THR A 178 -5.81 1.07 -37.75
N GLY A 179 -4.77 0.68 -38.48
CA GLY A 179 -4.71 0.70 -39.94
C GLY A 179 -4.62 2.08 -40.60
N PHE A 180 -3.42 2.45 -41.01
CA PHE A 180 -3.24 3.03 -42.34
C PHE A 180 -1.91 2.57 -42.93
N CYS A 181 -2.02 1.61 -43.85
CA CYS A 181 -0.97 1.21 -44.76
C CYS A 181 -0.80 2.33 -45.80
N LEU A 182 0.42 2.84 -45.97
CA LEU A 182 0.84 3.48 -47.23
C LEU A 182 2.34 3.26 -47.42
N SER A 183 2.63 2.32 -48.31
CA SER A 183 3.90 2.11 -48.97
C SER A 183 4.30 3.32 -49.83
N SER A 184 5.57 3.74 -49.79
CA SER A 184 6.33 4.20 -50.97
C SER A 184 7.81 4.52 -50.63
N THR A 185 8.67 3.53 -50.90
CA THR A 185 9.80 3.59 -51.85
C THR A 185 10.66 4.88 -51.99
N GLN A 186 11.94 4.72 -51.64
CA GLN A 186 13.19 5.22 -52.29
C GLN A 186 13.72 6.67 -52.13
N HIS A 187 15.01 6.69 -51.76
CA HIS A 187 16.12 7.58 -52.16
C HIS A 187 16.01 9.10 -51.99
N GLN A 188 16.91 9.64 -51.15
CA GLN A 188 17.95 10.61 -51.57
C GLN A 188 18.90 10.94 -50.41
N ASP A 189 19.91 10.09 -50.22
CA ASP A 189 21.23 10.55 -49.80
C ASP A 189 21.95 11.13 -51.04
N LEU A 190 22.83 12.11 -50.82
CA LEU A 190 23.68 12.84 -51.78
C LEU A 190 23.17 14.22 -52.23
N ARG A 191 23.39 15.23 -51.37
CA ARG A 191 23.83 16.58 -51.80
C ARG A 191 24.78 17.20 -50.77
N GLN A 192 26.08 16.97 -50.96
CA GLN A 192 27.11 18.00 -50.78
C GLN A 192 28.23 17.75 -51.81
N MET A 193 28.14 18.47 -52.94
CA MET A 193 29.24 18.84 -53.84
C MET A 193 30.18 19.79 -53.07
N GLY A 194 31.51 19.88 -53.20
CA GLY A 194 32.53 19.24 -54.03
C GLY A 194 33.85 20.06 -53.94
N LEU A 195 34.90 19.60 -54.65
CA LEU A 195 36.26 20.18 -54.94
C LEU A 195 37.38 19.73 -53.98
N MET A 196 38.52 19.14 -54.40
CA MET A 196 39.47 19.43 -55.50
C MET A 196 40.00 18.09 -56.12
N SER A 197 39.89 17.80 -57.43
CA SER A 197 40.74 18.11 -58.63
C SER A 197 42.15 17.48 -58.70
N SER A 198 42.31 16.63 -59.72
CA SER A 198 43.49 16.18 -60.50
C SER A 198 44.53 15.27 -59.86
#